data_AF-A0AAE0SB32-F1
#
_entry.id   AF-A0AAE0SB32-F1
#
_cell.length_a   1.000
_cell.length_b   1.000
_cell.length_c   1.000
_cell.angle_alpha   90.00
_cell.angle_beta   90.00
_cell.angle_gamma   90.00
#
_symmetry.space_group_name_H-M   'P 1'
#
loop_
_entity.id
_entity.type
_entity.pdbx_description
1 polymer ?
#
loop_
_entity_poly.entity_id
_entity_poly.type
_entity_poly.pdbx_seq_one_letter_code
_entity_poly.pdbx_strand_id
1 'polypeptide(L)'
;MYRKFREKLGLAGTSPNRSHSTSLERKNTGSEVQFGPLQLKQKTMSVLLVFSREDAQSDGFWWAAERGGYKCNLAKSHDGALECFLDKQQEVVIIDHRHNKSFDAEALCRYTQEETRILNQDYQKLDF
;
A
#
# COMPACT_ATOMS: atom_id res chain seq x y z
N MET A 1 8.66 -8.46 -12.70
CA MET A 1 9.36 -8.01 -13.92
C MET A 1 10.04 -6.64 -13.75
N TYR A 2 9.36 -5.67 -13.11
CA TYR A 2 9.88 -4.32 -12.82
C TYR A 2 11.18 -4.27 -11.98
N ARG A 3 11.30 -5.12 -10.95
CA ARG A 3 12.49 -5.19 -10.08
C ARG A 3 13.77 -5.54 -10.85
N LYS A 4 13.70 -6.55 -11.73
CA LYS A 4 14.80 -6.95 -12.63
C LYS A 4 15.11 -5.89 -13.70
N PHE A 5 14.10 -5.16 -14.16
CA PHE A 5 14.28 -4.06 -15.11
C PHE A 5 14.97 -2.84 -14.46
N ARG A 6 14.65 -2.54 -13.19
CA ARG A 6 15.25 -1.46 -12.39
C ARG A 6 16.69 -1.73 -12.00
N GLU A 7 17.02 -2.95 -11.58
CA GLU A 7 18.41 -3.37 -11.32
C GLU A 7 19.32 -3.19 -12.54
N LYS A 8 18.76 -3.40 -13.74
CA LYS A 8 19.47 -3.26 -15.02
C LYS A 8 19.71 -1.80 -15.45
N LEU A 9 19.01 -0.83 -14.84
CA LEU A 9 19.06 0.59 -15.20
C LEU A 9 19.80 1.48 -14.20
N GLY A 10 20.29 0.95 -13.07
CA GLY A 10 21.16 1.68 -12.15
C GLY A 10 20.53 2.91 -11.47
N LEU A 11 19.20 3.03 -11.45
CA LEU A 11 18.50 4.16 -10.85
C LEU A 11 18.43 4.01 -9.32
N ALA A 12 19.45 4.49 -8.62
CA ALA A 12 19.46 4.64 -7.16
C ALA A 12 18.38 5.65 -6.71
N GLY A 13 17.61 5.25 -5.69
CA GLY A 13 16.34 5.87 -5.32
C GLY A 13 16.42 7.34 -4.93
N THR A 14 15.52 8.13 -5.54
CA THR A 14 14.93 9.29 -4.88
C THR A 14 13.53 8.85 -4.46
N SER A 15 13.32 8.59 -3.16
CA SER A 15 11.99 8.24 -2.64
C SER A 15 11.26 9.55 -2.29
N PRO A 16 10.18 9.94 -2.99
CA PRO A 16 9.37 11.08 -2.57
C PRO A 16 8.29 10.66 -1.55
N ASN A 17 8.33 9.42 -1.04
CA ASN A 17 7.28 8.89 -0.17
C ASN A 17 7.41 9.44 1.25
N ARG A 18 6.50 10.33 1.60
CA ARG A 18 6.35 10.92 2.93
C ARG A 18 5.84 9.85 3.88
N SER A 19 6.74 9.31 4.72
CA SER A 19 6.38 8.43 5.83
C SER A 19 6.24 9.30 7.09
N HIS A 20 5.07 9.86 7.35
CA HIS A 20 4.84 10.53 8.63
C HIS A 20 4.62 9.51 9.72
N SER A 21 5.69 9.19 10.46
CA SER A 21 5.55 8.61 11.80
C SER A 21 5.40 9.78 12.77
N THR A 22 4.15 10.17 13.06
CA THR A 22 3.87 10.99 14.24
C THR A 22 4.16 10.13 15.46
N SER A 23 5.33 10.34 16.06
CA SER A 23 5.66 9.81 17.38
C SER A 23 4.78 10.48 18.43
N LEU A 24 3.55 10.00 18.56
CA LEU A 24 2.91 9.89 19.87
C LEU A 24 3.19 8.46 20.29
N GLU A 25 4.09 8.28 21.27
CA GLU A 25 4.36 7.00 21.92
C GLU A 25 3.08 6.48 22.59
N ARG A 26 2.16 5.93 21.81
CA ARG A 26 1.31 4.85 22.28
C ARG A 26 2.12 3.59 22.00
N LYS A 27 2.64 2.98 23.07
CA LYS A 27 2.97 1.55 23.09
C LYS A 27 1.69 0.79 22.74
N ASN A 28 1.38 0.70 21.46
CA ASN A 28 0.38 -0.21 20.95
C ASN A 28 1.08 -1.56 20.84
N THR A 29 1.20 -2.26 21.97
CA THR A 29 1.60 -3.67 21.98
C THR A 29 0.58 -4.40 21.11
N GLY A 30 1.04 -4.89 19.97
CA GLY A 30 0.23 -5.05 18.77
C GLY A 30 -1.01 -5.90 18.96
N SER A 31 -2.08 -5.43 18.32
CA SER A 31 -3.15 -6.21 17.69
C SER A 31 -3.83 -7.35 18.46
N GLU A 32 -3.58 -7.50 19.76
CA GLU A 32 -4.18 -8.52 20.60
C GLU A 32 -5.38 -7.93 21.35
N VAL A 33 -6.58 -8.26 20.88
CA VAL A 33 -7.82 -7.87 21.55
C VAL A 33 -8.22 -9.00 22.48
N GLN A 34 -8.30 -8.70 23.78
CA GLN A 34 -8.71 -9.68 24.78
C GLN A 34 -10.20 -9.52 25.12
N PHE A 35 -10.97 -10.59 24.94
CA PHE A 35 -12.38 -10.68 25.35
C PHE A 35 -12.52 -11.79 26.39
N GLY A 36 -12.31 -11.45 27.67
CA GLY A 36 -12.24 -12.46 28.73
C GLY A 36 -11.03 -13.39 28.52
N PRO A 37 -11.20 -14.73 28.50
CA PRO A 37 -10.10 -15.65 28.20
C PRO A 37 -9.72 -15.69 26.72
N LEU A 38 -10.51 -15.09 25.82
CA LEU A 38 -10.23 -15.08 24.38
C LEU A 38 -9.16 -14.03 24.04
N GLN A 39 -8.10 -14.43 23.36
CA GLN A 39 -7.08 -13.55 22.77
C GLN A 39 -7.19 -13.58 21.25
N LEU A 40 -7.52 -12.44 20.65
CA LEU A 40 -7.59 -12.27 19.20
C LEU A 40 -6.38 -11.48 18.71
N LYS A 41 -5.45 -12.15 18.04
CA LYS A 41 -4.35 -11.49 17.33
C LYS A 41 -4.81 -11.06 15.95
N GLN A 42 -5.12 -9.79 15.78
CA GLN A 42 -5.35 -9.22 14.46
C GLN A 42 -4.02 -9.09 13.71
N LYS A 43 -3.98 -9.57 12.47
CA LYS A 43 -2.89 -9.23 11.57
C LYS A 43 -3.00 -7.73 11.27
N THR A 44 -1.93 -6.96 11.50
CA THR A 44 -1.91 -5.53 11.18
C THR A 44 -1.99 -5.37 9.66
N MET A 45 -3.15 -4.94 9.16
CA MET A 45 -3.32 -4.78 7.71
C MET A 45 -2.56 -3.56 7.18
N SER A 46 -2.19 -3.61 5.89
CA SER A 46 -1.52 -2.52 5.18
C SER A 46 -2.44 -1.90 4.11
N VAL A 47 -2.45 -0.56 4.08
CA VAL A 47 -3.27 0.25 3.16
C VAL A 47 -2.36 1.16 2.35
N LEU A 48 -2.55 1.16 1.03
CA LEU A 48 -1.93 2.10 0.10
C LEU A 48 -2.98 3.09 -0.41
N LEU A 49 -2.77 4.36 -0.10
CA LEU A 49 -3.51 5.49 -0.63
C LEU A 49 -2.77 6.03 -1.87
N VAL A 50 -3.46 6.14 -3.00
CA VAL A 50 -2.92 6.69 -4.24
C VAL A 50 -3.68 7.95 -4.58
N PHE A 51 -3.12 9.10 -4.21
CA PHE A 51 -3.73 10.42 -4.37
C PHE A 51 -2.73 11.36 -5.02
N SER A 52 -3.12 12.04 -6.10
CA SER A 52 -2.20 12.96 -6.80
C SER A 52 -1.86 14.21 -6.00
N ARG A 53 -2.67 14.53 -4.99
CA ARG A 53 -2.52 15.68 -4.10
C ARG A 53 -2.84 15.28 -2.67
N GLU A 54 -2.13 15.89 -1.72
CA GLU A 54 -2.52 15.86 -0.31
C GLU A 54 -3.60 16.92 -0.09
N ASP A 55 -4.82 16.49 0.17
CA ASP A 55 -5.97 17.32 0.47
C ASP A 55 -6.78 16.71 1.64
N ALA A 56 -7.87 17.38 2.03
CA ALA A 56 -8.71 16.93 3.13
C ALA A 56 -9.30 15.51 2.93
N GLN A 57 -9.38 15.02 1.68
CA GLN A 57 -9.86 13.67 1.39
C GLN A 57 -8.76 12.65 1.60
N SER A 58 -7.54 12.89 1.08
CA SER A 58 -6.40 12.02 1.39
C SER A 58 -6.12 11.96 2.90
N ASP A 59 -6.28 13.09 3.61
CA ASP A 59 -6.12 13.17 5.06
C ASP A 59 -7.20 12.36 5.79
N GLY A 60 -8.46 12.45 5.33
CA GLY A 60 -9.56 11.67 5.88
C GLY A 60 -9.34 10.16 5.78
N PHE A 61 -8.88 9.67 4.62
CA PHE A 61 -8.53 8.25 4.46
C PHE A 61 -7.32 7.85 5.31
N TRP A 62 -6.30 8.70 5.40
CA TRP A 62 -5.14 8.46 6.24
C TRP A 62 -5.52 8.30 7.71
N TRP A 63 -6.30 9.24 8.25
CA TRP A 63 -6.76 9.18 9.63
C TRP A 63 -7.68 7.98 9.88
N ALA A 64 -8.54 7.62 8.92
CA ALA A 64 -9.35 6.42 9.04
C ALA A 64 -8.47 5.15 9.15
N ALA A 65 -7.43 5.04 8.31
CA ALA A 65 -6.51 3.93 8.36
C ALA A 65 -5.70 3.89 9.66
N GLU A 66 -5.19 5.03 10.11
CA GLU A 66 -4.46 5.17 11.38
C GLU A 66 -5.33 4.77 12.58
N ARG A 67 -6.59 5.24 12.62
CA ARG A 67 -7.55 4.90 13.67
C ARG A 67 -7.96 3.43 13.65
N GLY A 68 -7.96 2.81 12.47
CA GLY A 68 -8.15 1.36 12.30
C GLY A 68 -6.94 0.52 12.74
N GLY A 69 -5.82 1.16 13.10
CA GLY A 69 -4.58 0.47 13.43
C GLY A 69 -3.89 -0.14 12.22
N TYR A 70 -4.19 0.33 11.00
CA TYR A 70 -3.58 -0.15 9.78
C TYR A 70 -2.28 0.61 9.47
N LYS A 71 -1.33 -0.09 8.83
CA LYS A 71 -0.14 0.54 8.28
C LYS A 71 -0.52 1.30 7.02
N CYS A 72 -0.42 2.62 7.03
CA CYS A 72 -0.82 3.46 5.90
C CYS A 72 0.40 3.92 5.08
N ASN A 73 0.31 3.86 3.75
CA ASN A 73 1.29 4.40 2.81
C ASN A 73 0.58 5.34 1.84
N LEU A 74 1.21 6.45 1.48
CA LEU A 74 0.69 7.39 0.49
C LEU A 74 1.62 7.46 -0.72
N ALA A 75 1.07 7.28 -1.91
CA ALA A 75 1.74 7.47 -3.18
C ALA A 75 1.05 8.57 -3.99
N LYS A 76 1.87 9.43 -4.64
CA LYS A 76 1.38 10.59 -5.41
C LYS A 76 1.55 10.47 -6.92
N SER A 77 2.15 9.38 -7.37
CA SER A 77 2.41 9.10 -8.78
C SER A 77 2.11 7.64 -9.07
N HIS A 78 1.87 7.35 -10.35
CA HIS A 78 1.69 5.98 -10.86
C HIS A 78 2.86 5.09 -10.45
N ASP A 79 4.10 5.51 -10.74
CA ASP A 79 5.31 4.74 -10.43
C ASP A 79 5.49 4.51 -8.92
N GLY A 80 5.22 5.54 -8.10
CA GLY A 80 5.31 5.42 -6.64
C GLY A 80 4.27 4.46 -6.07
N ALA A 81 3.08 4.39 -6.67
CA ALA A 81 2.05 3.44 -6.29
C ALA A 81 2.45 2.00 -6.65
N LEU A 82 2.99 1.79 -7.85
CA LEU A 82 3.49 0.48 -8.28
C LEU A 82 4.64 -0.02 -7.42
N GLU A 83 5.62 0.84 -7.14
CA GLU A 83 6.74 0.50 -6.25
C GLU A 83 6.20 0.11 -4.86
N CYS A 84 5.30 0.90 -4.29
CA CYS A 84 4.74 0.62 -2.98
C CYS A 84 3.91 -0.66 -2.94
N PHE A 85 3.12 -0.93 -3.98
CA PHE A 85 2.31 -2.13 -4.10
C PHE A 85 3.17 -3.40 -4.15
N LEU A 86 4.21 -3.39 -4.99
CA LEU A 86 5.09 -4.54 -5.21
C LEU A 86 6.02 -4.82 -4.02
N ASP A 87 6.57 -3.77 -3.38
CA ASP A 87 7.58 -3.95 -2.33
C ASP A 87 6.99 -4.21 -0.95
N LYS A 88 5.77 -3.73 -0.66
CA LYS A 88 5.23 -3.70 0.72
C LYS A 88 4.03 -4.62 0.97
N GLN A 89 3.61 -5.43 -0.01
CA GLN A 89 2.45 -6.34 0.09
C GLN A 89 1.22 -5.65 0.69
N GLN A 90 0.71 -4.66 -0.03
CA GLN A 90 -0.46 -3.90 0.39
C GLN A 90 -1.72 -4.76 0.27
N GLU A 91 -2.53 -4.83 1.33
CA GLU A 91 -3.77 -5.65 1.32
C GLU A 91 -4.96 -4.87 0.77
N VAL A 92 -4.96 -3.54 0.95
CA VAL A 92 -5.98 -2.64 0.40
C VAL A 92 -5.29 -1.51 -0.34
N VAL A 93 -5.76 -1.22 -1.55
CA VAL A 93 -5.32 -0.08 -2.36
C VAL A 93 -6.52 0.82 -2.63
N ILE A 94 -6.41 2.09 -2.25
CA ILE A 94 -7.44 3.12 -2.49
C ILE A 94 -6.88 4.10 -3.51
N ILE A 95 -7.53 4.22 -4.66
CA ILE A 95 -7.08 5.06 -5.77
C ILE A 95 -8.04 6.23 -5.95
N ASP A 96 -7.52 7.45 -5.86
CA ASP A 96 -8.30 8.66 -6.14
C ASP A 96 -8.45 8.87 -7.65
N HIS A 97 -9.70 8.80 -8.12
CA HIS A 97 -10.04 9.01 -9.53
C HIS A 97 -10.77 10.34 -9.79
N ARG A 98 -10.73 11.29 -8.85
CA ARG A 98 -11.38 12.61 -9.04
C ARG A 98 -10.68 13.47 -10.10
N HIS A 99 -9.39 13.22 -10.35
CA HIS A 99 -8.54 14.03 -11.22
C HIS A 99 -7.78 13.17 -12.23
N ASN A 100 -8.46 12.75 -13.31
CA ASN A 100 -7.91 11.89 -14.35
C ASN A 100 -6.70 12.48 -15.14
N LYS A 101 -6.32 13.74 -14.88
CA LYS A 101 -5.15 14.37 -15.50
C LYS A 101 -3.83 14.05 -14.79
N SER A 102 -3.87 13.56 -13.55
CA SER A 102 -2.65 13.35 -12.75
C SER A 102 -2.01 12.00 -12.98
N PHE A 103 -2.81 10.94 -13.04
CA PHE A 103 -2.42 9.60 -13.47
C PHE A 103 -3.68 8.84 -13.87
N ASP A 104 -3.53 7.86 -14.77
CA ASP A 104 -4.63 6.98 -15.19
C ASP A 104 -4.89 5.92 -14.10
N ALA A 105 -5.96 6.14 -13.34
CA ALA A 105 -6.39 5.27 -12.26
C ALA A 105 -6.82 3.88 -12.78
N GLU A 106 -7.41 3.81 -13.97
CA GLU A 106 -7.85 2.54 -14.56
C GLU A 106 -6.65 1.72 -15.04
N ALA A 107 -5.67 2.36 -15.68
CA ALA A 107 -4.43 1.69 -16.07
C ALA A 107 -3.69 1.15 -14.85
N LEU A 108 -3.61 1.92 -13.76
CA LEU A 108 -3.03 1.46 -12.50
C LEU A 108 -3.79 0.25 -11.96
N CYS A 109 -5.12 0.30 -11.91
CA CYS A 109 -5.95 -0.81 -11.44
C CYS A 109 -5.72 -2.08 -12.29
N ARG A 110 -5.80 -1.98 -13.62
CA ARG A 110 -5.54 -3.11 -14.53
C ARG A 110 -4.15 -3.71 -14.33
N TYR A 111 -3.13 -2.86 -14.17
CA TYR A 111 -1.76 -3.33 -13.94
C TYR A 111 -1.65 -4.12 -12.63
N THR A 112 -2.19 -3.59 -11.53
CA THR A 112 -2.17 -4.29 -10.23
C THR A 112 -2.91 -5.63 -10.27
N GLN A 113 -4.01 -5.71 -11.02
CA GLN A 113 -4.75 -6.96 -11.24
C GLN A 113 -3.93 -7.98 -12.03
N GLU A 114 -3.28 -7.56 -13.12
CA GLU A 114 -2.49 -8.48 -13.95
C GLU A 114 -1.24 -8.98 -13.21
N GLU A 115 -0.54 -8.13 -12.46
CA GLU A 115 0.59 -8.58 -11.63
C GLU A 115 0.15 -9.61 -10.58
N THR A 116 -1.00 -9.37 -9.91
CA THR A 116 -1.57 -10.32 -8.96
C THR A 116 -1.94 -11.63 -9.65
N ARG A 117 -2.50 -11.57 -10.87
CA ARG A 117 -2.88 -12.73 -11.67
C ARG A 117 -1.67 -13.57 -12.08
N ILE A 118 -0.59 -12.93 -12.54
CA ILE A 118 0.66 -13.61 -12.93
C ILE A 118 1.26 -14.33 -11.73
N LEU A 119 1.36 -13.65 -10.57
CA LEU A 119 1.87 -14.27 -9.35
C LEU A 119 1.05 -15.49 -8.97
N ASN A 120 -0.29 -15.38 -8.95
CA ASN A 120 -1.16 -16.51 -8.62
C ASN A 120 -1.02 -17.68 -9.61
N GLN A 121 -0.84 -17.41 -10.91
CA GLN A 121 -0.59 -18.45 -11.90
C GLN A 121 0.77 -19.14 -11.71
N ASP A 122 1.81 -18.40 -11.33
CA ASP A 122 3.13 -18.97 -11.06
C ASP A 122 3.13 -19.80 -9.77
N TYR A 123 2.41 -19.36 -8.72
CA TYR A 123 2.22 -20.17 -7.50
C TYR A 123 1.48 -21.48 -7.80
N GLN A 124 0.43 -21.45 -8.63
CA GLN A 124 -0.31 -22.67 -9.00
C GLN A 124 0.52 -23.68 -9.83
N LYS A 125 1.60 -23.24 -10.49
CA LYS A 125 2.52 -24.13 -11.22
C LYS A 125 3.60 -24.74 -10.33
N LEU A 126 3.75 -24.27 -9.09
CA LEU A 126 4.75 -24.73 -8.13
C LEU A 126 4.19 -25.76 -7.13
N ASP A 127 2.86 -25.94 -7.09
CA ASP A 127 2.24 -27.08 -6.40
C ASP A 127 2.48 -28.35 -7.25
N PHE A 128 3.31 -29.26 -6.72
CA PHE A 128 3.63 -30.58 -7.30
C PHE A 128 2.52 -31.60 -7.08
#